data_AF-A0A7Y5KND5-F1
#
_entry.id   AF-A0A7Y5KND5-F1
#
_cell.length_a   1.000
_cell.length_b   1.000
_cell.length_c   1.000
_cell.angle_alpha   90.00
_cell.angle_beta   90.00
_cell.angle_gamma   90.00
#
_symmetry.space_group_name_H-M   'P 1'
#
loop_
_entity.id
_entity.type
_entity.pdbx_description
1 polymer ?
#
loop_
_entity_poly.entity_id
_entity_poly.type
_entity_poly.pdbx_seq_one_letter_code
_entity_poly.pdbx_strand_id
1 'polypeptide(L)'
;MDLPLRVAPEVRLSSTASGLRASLDAGPVARTGLPADVRTTGDHVSMAQLEQRVRDAQATEDVAALGAAEEILGSLHLDNHPLRRRPEPPDAAPLPAKDRAAFQRRAFRAALPQVPLLKWAERARAKAAAETEARSFGEAMDVAHAVVSQRRAVAVEDQWRELSEHDPTTVIAELDAHFAVAECGCTCVDAGWDVETSRGYVTVVCRYPALDIVGERGPGVSSSGRRMMRRRTRAERNALYLTGLASFTLATVRRSISVAVAADDVHVVVVRPTAEGDGLEPIYVGSLSREAVTLRPSLADPVPLLLGSAVCQMQFHGPAHDLVALDADPHVLEVVRACTEALADEQLDTLLRDPAG
;
A
#
# COMPACT_ATOMS: atom_id res chain seq x y z
N MET A 1 -11.34 35.45 22.80
CA MET A 1 -10.59 35.06 21.58
C MET A 1 -9.90 33.74 21.90
N ASP A 2 -10.64 32.65 21.77
CA ASP A 2 -10.17 31.29 21.99
C ASP A 2 -9.43 30.82 20.75
N LEU A 3 -8.11 30.81 20.81
CA LEU A 3 -7.28 30.16 19.80
C LEU A 3 -7.00 28.73 20.27
N PRO A 4 -7.57 27.71 19.62
CA PRO A 4 -7.28 26.31 19.93
C PRO A 4 -5.83 26.03 19.54
N LEU A 5 -5.01 25.72 20.52
CA LEU A 5 -3.63 25.27 20.27
C LEU A 5 -3.67 23.76 20.18
N ARG A 6 -3.43 23.23 18.97
CA ARG A 6 -3.41 21.80 18.69
C ARG A 6 -2.00 21.28 19.01
N VAL A 7 -1.88 20.50 20.07
CA VAL A 7 -0.57 19.99 20.55
C VAL A 7 -0.31 18.57 20.01
N ALA A 8 -1.38 17.82 19.77
CA ALA A 8 -1.40 16.54 19.04
C ALA A 8 -2.77 16.42 18.33
N PRO A 9 -2.96 15.49 17.36
CA PRO A 9 -4.22 15.36 16.63
C PRO A 9 -5.47 15.24 17.54
N GLU A 10 -5.30 14.62 18.70
CA GLU A 10 -6.33 14.24 19.69
C GLU A 10 -6.36 15.13 20.94
N VAL A 11 -5.41 16.07 21.10
CA VAL A 11 -5.32 16.91 22.31
C VAL A 11 -5.64 18.35 21.95
N ARG A 12 -6.78 18.84 22.45
CA ARG A 12 -7.19 20.25 22.31
C ARG A 12 -6.96 20.99 23.61
N LEU A 13 -6.42 22.21 23.50
CA LEU A 13 -6.30 23.13 24.60
C LEU A 13 -7.31 24.27 24.46
N SER A 14 -8.09 24.51 25.52
CA SER A 14 -8.96 25.68 25.66
C SER A 14 -8.53 26.52 26.86
N SER A 15 -8.76 27.83 26.78
CA SER A 15 -8.34 28.80 27.79
C SER A 15 -9.57 29.58 28.20
N THR A 16 -10.02 29.40 29.43
CA THR A 16 -11.15 30.16 29.98
C THR A 16 -10.64 31.26 30.91
N ALA A 17 -11.48 32.24 31.25
CA ALA A 17 -11.16 33.26 32.26
C ALA A 17 -10.81 32.66 33.65
N SER A 18 -11.15 31.38 33.85
CA SER A 18 -10.90 30.56 35.04
C SER A 18 -9.68 29.63 34.94
N GLY A 19 -8.90 29.67 33.86
CA GLY A 19 -7.67 28.86 33.70
C GLY A 19 -7.59 28.07 32.39
N LEU A 20 -6.47 27.37 32.21
CA LEU A 20 -6.18 26.46 31.08
C LEU A 20 -6.89 25.11 31.28
N ARG A 21 -7.57 24.60 30.25
CA ARG A 21 -8.15 23.25 30.21
C ARG A 21 -7.61 22.46 29.01
N ALA A 22 -7.22 21.22 29.26
CA ALA A 22 -6.92 20.25 28.21
C ALA A 22 -8.13 19.30 28.04
N SER A 23 -8.55 19.09 26.81
CA SER A 23 -9.56 18.11 26.44
C SER A 23 -8.91 17.06 25.55
N LEU A 24 -9.08 15.80 25.91
CA LEU A 24 -8.72 14.66 25.08
C LEU A 24 -9.92 14.32 24.22
N ASP A 25 -9.85 14.60 22.92
CA ASP A 25 -10.76 13.99 21.96
C ASP A 25 -10.23 12.58 21.72
N ALA A 26 -10.75 11.61 22.47
CA ALA A 26 -10.55 10.19 22.18
C ALA A 26 -11.37 9.83 20.92
N GLY A 27 -10.92 10.31 19.76
CA GLY A 27 -11.33 9.71 18.50
C GLY A 27 -10.93 8.23 18.51
N PRO A 28 -11.63 7.35 17.79
CA PRO A 28 -11.17 5.98 17.61
C PRO A 28 -9.72 6.06 17.12
N VAL A 29 -8.81 5.37 17.82
CA VAL A 29 -7.46 5.14 17.31
C VAL A 29 -7.69 4.42 16.00
N ALA A 30 -7.60 5.15 14.89
CA ALA A 30 -7.62 4.53 13.59
C ALA A 30 -6.55 3.46 13.66
N ARG A 31 -6.94 2.19 13.46
CA ARG A 31 -5.98 1.14 13.13
C ARG A 31 -5.10 1.80 12.08
N THR A 32 -3.82 1.98 12.43
CA THR A 32 -2.84 2.61 11.55
C THR A 32 -2.58 1.63 10.42
N GLY A 33 -3.59 1.47 9.57
CA GLY A 33 -3.47 0.87 8.26
C GLY A 33 -2.48 1.74 7.55
N LEU A 34 -1.31 1.17 7.34
CA LEU A 34 -0.11 1.77 6.77
C LEU A 34 0.72 2.61 7.78
N PRO A 35 1.93 2.15 8.16
CA PRO A 35 2.89 3.04 8.78
C PRO A 35 3.15 4.23 7.84
N ALA A 36 3.37 5.41 8.41
CA ALA A 36 3.81 6.62 7.70
C ALA A 36 5.15 6.45 6.93
N ASP A 37 5.78 5.27 7.04
CA ASP A 37 7.00 4.87 6.35
C ASP A 37 6.78 4.23 4.97
N VAL A 38 5.54 3.96 4.54
CA VAL A 38 5.28 3.77 3.10
C VAL A 38 5.23 5.16 2.46
N ARG A 39 6.35 5.88 2.51
CA ARG A 39 6.67 6.80 1.43
C ARG A 39 6.91 5.92 0.23
N THR A 40 5.93 5.85 -0.67
CA THR A 40 6.17 5.45 -2.06
C THR A 40 7.19 6.42 -2.64
N THR A 41 8.48 6.16 -2.42
CA THR A 41 9.58 6.93 -3.02
C THR A 41 9.80 6.56 -4.49
N GLY A 42 8.75 6.14 -5.20
CA GLY A 42 8.81 5.81 -6.61
C GLY A 42 7.52 6.24 -7.29
N ASP A 43 7.65 6.82 -8.48
CA ASP A 43 6.58 6.94 -9.48
C ASP A 43 6.12 5.51 -9.87
N HIS A 44 5.39 4.82 -8.99
CA HIS A 44 4.78 3.55 -9.34
C HIS A 44 3.67 3.84 -10.35
N VAL A 45 3.84 3.30 -11.56
CA VAL A 45 2.86 3.41 -12.63
C VAL A 45 1.85 2.29 -12.45
N SER A 46 0.57 2.65 -12.26
CA SER A 46 -0.49 1.65 -12.12
C SER A 46 -0.72 0.91 -13.44
N MET A 47 -1.35 -0.27 -13.36
CA MET A 47 -1.54 -1.09 -14.56
C MET A 47 -2.44 -0.37 -15.59
N ALA A 48 -3.51 0.27 -15.12
CA ALA A 48 -4.38 1.09 -15.95
C ALA A 48 -3.65 2.29 -16.61
N GLN A 49 -2.74 2.93 -15.88
CA GLN A 49 -1.92 4.01 -16.44
C GLN A 49 -0.97 3.51 -17.53
N LEU A 50 -0.38 2.33 -17.35
CA LEU A 50 0.51 1.76 -18.35
C LEU A 50 -0.26 1.33 -19.61
N GLU A 51 -1.45 0.74 -19.48
CA GLU A 51 -2.34 0.49 -20.62
C GLU A 51 -2.66 1.77 -21.40
N GLN A 52 -2.99 2.85 -20.69
CA GLN A 52 -3.26 4.15 -21.30
C GLN A 52 -2.03 4.69 -22.04
N ARG A 53 -0.85 4.64 -21.41
CA ARG A 53 0.43 5.05 -22.05
C ARG A 53 0.73 4.26 -23.31
N VAL A 54 0.50 2.95 -23.29
CA VAL A 54 0.65 2.09 -24.46
C VAL A 54 -0.32 2.53 -25.56
N ARG A 55 -1.59 2.72 -25.25
CA ARG A 55 -2.61 3.15 -26.22
C ARG A 55 -2.27 4.52 -26.84
N ASP A 56 -1.84 5.49 -26.03
CA ASP A 56 -1.46 6.82 -26.50
C ASP A 56 -0.19 6.79 -27.36
N ALA A 57 0.81 6.00 -26.98
CA ALA A 57 2.05 5.82 -27.75
C ALA A 57 1.78 5.12 -29.08
N GLN A 58 0.85 4.16 -29.12
CA GLN A 58 0.43 3.52 -30.36
C GLN A 58 -0.32 4.49 -31.28
N ALA A 59 -1.24 5.29 -30.73
CA ALA A 59 -2.02 6.26 -31.50
C ALA A 59 -1.15 7.38 -32.11
N THR A 60 -0.07 7.76 -31.43
CA THR A 60 0.88 8.79 -31.88
C THR A 60 2.09 8.24 -32.65
N GLU A 61 2.17 6.91 -32.81
CA GLU A 61 3.34 6.19 -33.35
C GLU A 61 4.67 6.57 -32.65
N ASP A 62 4.64 6.93 -31.37
CA ASP A 62 5.81 7.30 -30.58
C ASP A 62 6.60 6.05 -30.14
N VAL A 63 7.68 5.76 -30.89
CA VAL A 63 8.58 4.63 -30.66
C VAL A 63 9.27 4.71 -29.29
N ALA A 64 9.59 5.90 -28.81
CA ALA A 64 10.30 6.06 -27.54
C ALA A 64 9.37 5.84 -26.36
N ALA A 65 8.17 6.42 -26.40
CA ALA A 65 7.16 6.22 -25.37
C ALA A 65 6.71 4.75 -25.28
N LEU A 66 6.49 4.10 -26.43
CA LEU A 66 6.12 2.68 -26.47
C LEU A 66 7.24 1.79 -25.93
N GLY A 67 8.51 2.08 -26.28
CA GLY A 67 9.65 1.34 -25.74
C GLY A 67 9.79 1.49 -24.22
N ALA A 68 9.56 2.69 -23.68
CA ALA A 68 9.58 2.91 -22.23
C ALA A 68 8.45 2.16 -21.53
N ALA A 69 7.24 2.14 -22.11
CA ALA A 69 6.11 1.38 -21.55
C ALA A 69 6.38 -0.13 -21.53
N GLU A 70 6.96 -0.67 -22.60
CA GLU A 70 7.31 -2.10 -22.68
C GLU A 70 8.45 -2.47 -21.72
N GLU A 71 9.43 -1.58 -21.54
CA GLU A 71 10.49 -1.75 -20.54
C GLU A 71 9.91 -1.78 -19.12
N ILE A 72 8.98 -0.86 -18.79
CA ILE A 72 8.26 -0.87 -17.50
C ILE A 72 7.51 -2.18 -17.33
N LEU A 73 6.74 -2.61 -18.34
CA LEU A 73 5.98 -3.86 -18.28
C LEU A 73 6.89 -5.07 -17.98
N GLY A 74 8.04 -5.15 -18.63
CA GLY A 74 9.03 -6.21 -18.44
C GLY A 74 9.83 -6.11 -17.14
N SER A 75 9.77 -4.99 -16.42
CA SER A 75 10.61 -4.71 -15.24
C SER A 75 9.83 -4.45 -13.94
N LEU A 76 8.50 -4.53 -13.92
CA LEU A 76 7.68 -4.46 -12.70
C LEU A 76 8.23 -5.30 -11.53
N HIS A 77 8.74 -6.51 -11.79
CA HIS A 77 9.33 -7.35 -10.73
C HIS A 77 10.58 -6.75 -10.06
N LEU A 78 11.24 -5.77 -10.68
CA LEU A 78 12.40 -5.07 -10.12
C LEU A 78 12.01 -3.99 -9.11
N ASP A 79 10.72 -3.67 -8.99
CA ASP A 79 10.23 -2.76 -7.97
C ASP A 79 10.67 -3.22 -6.58
N ASN A 80 11.11 -2.24 -5.77
CA ASN A 80 11.60 -2.52 -4.44
C ASN A 80 10.42 -2.76 -3.49
N HIS A 81 10.30 -3.99 -3.00
CA HIS A 81 9.32 -4.38 -1.99
C HIS A 81 10.05 -4.83 -0.72
N PRO A 82 10.54 -3.88 0.11
CA PRO A 82 11.28 -4.22 1.31
C PRO A 82 10.39 -4.96 2.29
N LEU A 83 10.93 -6.01 2.92
CA LEU A 83 10.21 -6.76 3.95
C LEU A 83 9.79 -5.82 5.08
N ARG A 84 8.50 -5.85 5.45
CA ARG A 84 7.98 -5.06 6.56
C ARG A 84 8.70 -5.46 7.84
N ARG A 85 9.20 -4.44 8.54
CA ARG A 85 9.85 -4.59 9.84
C ARG A 85 8.86 -4.21 10.92
N ARG A 86 9.08 -4.76 12.11
CA ARG A 86 8.38 -4.33 13.32
C ARG A 86 8.56 -2.82 13.48
N PRO A 87 7.47 -2.03 13.53
CA PRO A 87 7.59 -0.60 13.74
C PRO A 87 8.26 -0.33 15.08
N GLU A 88 9.18 0.64 15.11
CA GLU A 88 9.73 1.11 16.38
C GLU A 88 8.64 1.91 17.12
N PRO A 89 8.49 1.69 18.44
CA PRO A 89 7.52 2.44 19.22
C PRO A 89 7.84 3.95 19.12
N PRO A 90 6.83 4.82 18.98
CA PRO A 90 7.07 6.25 18.88
C PRO A 90 7.80 6.74 20.13
N ASP A 91 8.89 7.49 19.93
CA ASP A 91 9.71 8.00 21.02
C ASP A 91 8.86 8.87 21.95
N ALA A 92 8.90 8.58 23.25
CA ALA A 92 8.12 9.27 24.27
C ALA A 92 8.80 10.59 24.68
N ALA A 93 9.31 11.33 23.69
CA ALA A 93 10.05 12.55 23.93
C ALA A 93 9.17 13.56 24.69
N PRO A 94 9.69 14.19 25.76
CA PRO A 94 8.95 15.17 26.53
C PRO A 94 8.58 16.38 25.65
N LEU A 95 7.57 17.13 26.07
CA LEU A 95 7.13 18.33 25.34
C LEU A 95 8.31 19.25 25.01
N PRO A 96 8.43 19.74 23.76
CA PRO A 96 9.49 20.64 23.34
C PRO A 96 9.59 21.87 24.26
N ALA A 97 10.81 22.30 24.57
CA ALA A 97 11.06 23.45 25.43
C ALA A 97 10.35 24.74 24.94
N LYS A 98 10.16 24.86 23.61
CA LYS A 98 9.41 25.95 22.97
C LYS A 98 7.94 26.01 23.41
N ASP A 99 7.30 24.86 23.54
CA ASP A 99 5.89 24.76 23.90
C ASP A 99 5.71 25.03 25.40
N ARG A 100 6.63 24.52 26.23
CA ARG A 100 6.71 24.88 27.65
C ARG A 100 6.84 26.39 27.87
N ALA A 101 7.73 27.04 27.11
CA ALA A 101 7.89 28.49 27.16
C ALA A 101 6.66 29.25 26.65
N ALA A 102 5.87 28.67 25.74
CA ALA A 102 4.60 29.25 25.31
C ALA A 102 3.53 29.19 26.41
N PHE A 103 3.42 28.06 27.13
CA PHE A 103 2.50 27.92 28.27
C PHE A 103 2.84 28.88 29.40
N GLN A 104 4.11 28.98 29.78
CA GLN A 104 4.57 29.93 30.79
C GLN A 104 4.20 31.37 30.41
N ARG A 105 4.49 31.80 29.17
CA ARG A 105 4.13 33.14 28.69
C ARG A 105 2.62 33.39 28.74
N ARG A 106 1.80 32.38 28.43
CA ARG A 106 0.34 32.49 28.47
C ARG A 106 -0.19 32.61 29.90
N ALA A 107 0.32 31.81 30.83
CA ALA A 107 -0.04 31.89 32.25
C ALA A 107 0.30 33.27 32.85
N PHE A 108 1.51 33.80 32.56
CA PHE A 108 1.89 35.14 33.00
C PHE A 108 1.00 36.24 32.40
N ARG A 109 0.62 36.12 31.12
CA ARG A 109 -0.27 37.09 30.46
C ARG A 109 -1.69 37.08 31.06
N ALA A 110 -2.16 35.94 31.56
CA ALA A 110 -3.48 35.85 32.21
C ALA A 110 -3.49 36.42 33.64
N ALA A 111 -2.41 36.21 34.41
CA ALA A 111 -2.36 36.60 35.82
C ALA A 111 -2.00 38.08 36.08
N LEU A 112 -1.12 38.67 35.26
CA LEU A 112 -0.55 40.00 35.53
C LEU A 112 -1.49 41.20 35.32
N PRO A 113 -2.45 41.21 34.36
CA PRO A 113 -3.36 42.34 34.17
C PRO A 113 -4.35 42.57 35.32
N GLN A 114 -4.56 41.56 36.18
CA GLN A 114 -5.49 41.64 37.30
C GLN A 114 -4.91 42.31 38.55
N VAL A 115 -3.62 42.69 38.53
CA VAL A 115 -2.94 43.32 39.67
C VAL A 115 -2.42 44.71 39.29
N PRO A 116 -2.80 45.77 40.02
CA PRO A 116 -2.32 47.13 39.74
C PRO A 116 -0.80 47.26 39.90
N LEU A 117 -0.18 48.08 39.04
CA LEU A 117 1.28 48.19 38.88
C LEU A 117 2.04 48.57 40.16
N LEU A 118 1.41 49.30 41.07
CA LEU A 118 2.03 49.78 42.32
C LEU A 118 1.99 48.76 43.47
N LYS A 119 1.26 47.65 43.31
CA LYS A 119 1.16 46.61 44.32
C LYS A 119 2.19 45.51 44.12
N TRP A 120 3.45 45.86 44.36
CA TRP A 120 4.62 45.01 44.14
C TRP A 120 4.50 43.62 44.80
N ALA A 121 4.05 43.57 46.06
CA ALA A 121 3.90 42.30 46.79
C ALA A 121 2.79 41.41 46.20
N GLU A 122 1.66 41.98 45.78
CA GLU A 122 0.57 41.22 45.14
C GLU A 122 0.99 40.74 43.73
N ARG A 123 1.76 41.54 42.99
CA ARG A 123 2.26 41.17 41.66
C ARG A 123 3.32 40.07 41.74
N ALA A 124 4.17 40.10 42.76
CA ALA A 124 5.12 39.02 43.04
C ALA A 124 4.39 37.70 43.38
N ARG A 125 3.32 37.75 44.20
CA ARG A 125 2.47 36.58 44.49
C ARG A 125 1.76 36.06 43.24
N ALA A 126 1.19 36.94 42.41
CA ALA A 126 0.53 36.56 41.16
C ALA A 126 1.51 35.91 40.17
N LYS A 127 2.76 36.40 40.10
CA LYS A 127 3.82 35.79 39.28
C LYS A 127 4.19 34.40 39.79
N ALA A 128 4.38 34.23 41.10
CA ALA A 128 4.68 32.93 41.69
C ALA A 128 3.54 31.92 41.45
N ALA A 129 2.28 32.34 41.62
CA ALA A 129 1.11 31.51 41.35
C ALA A 129 1.03 31.09 39.88
N ALA A 130 1.25 32.01 38.94
CA ALA A 130 1.26 31.73 37.50
C ALA A 130 2.39 30.78 37.09
N GLU A 131 3.55 30.86 37.75
CA GLU A 131 4.66 29.93 37.51
C GLU A 131 4.33 28.51 37.98
N THR A 132 3.74 28.37 39.18
CA THR A 132 3.27 27.09 39.69
C THR A 132 2.16 26.49 38.82
N GLU A 133 1.22 27.31 38.34
CA GLU A 133 0.17 26.88 37.40
C GLU A 133 0.77 26.41 36.06
N ALA A 134 1.70 27.17 35.49
CA ALA A 134 2.36 26.77 34.24
C ALA A 134 3.18 25.47 34.38
N ARG A 135 3.83 25.26 35.55
CA ARG A 135 4.59 24.05 35.83
C ARG A 135 3.69 22.83 35.97
N SER A 136 2.65 22.92 36.81
CA SER A 136 1.68 21.84 37.01
C SER A 136 0.95 21.48 35.71
N PHE A 137 0.64 22.47 34.87
CA PHE A 137 0.08 22.22 33.54
C PHE A 137 1.06 21.50 32.61
N GLY A 138 2.34 21.90 32.61
CA GLY A 138 3.39 21.22 31.85
C GLY A 138 3.56 19.76 32.27
N GLU A 139 3.58 19.48 33.58
CA GLU A 139 3.65 18.12 34.14
C GLU A 139 2.42 17.28 33.75
N ALA A 140 1.21 17.85 33.88
CA ALA A 140 -0.01 17.17 33.46
C ALA A 140 0.00 16.84 31.95
N MET A 141 0.57 17.73 31.13
CA MET A 141 0.69 17.47 29.71
C MET A 141 1.76 16.44 29.36
N ASP A 142 2.89 16.41 30.09
CA ASP A 142 3.89 15.36 29.92
C ASP A 142 3.27 13.98 30.24
N VAL A 143 2.48 13.88 31.31
CA VAL A 143 1.73 12.66 31.65
C VAL A 143 0.73 12.31 30.55
N ALA A 144 -0.05 13.28 30.06
CA ALA A 144 -1.00 13.02 28.98
C ALA A 144 -0.32 12.56 27.69
N HIS A 145 0.82 13.17 27.33
CA HIS A 145 1.60 12.76 26.17
C HIS A 145 2.15 11.35 26.33
N ALA A 146 2.68 11.02 27.50
CA ALA A 146 3.18 9.68 27.82
C ALA A 146 2.07 8.61 27.76
N VAL A 147 0.86 8.92 28.24
CA VAL A 147 -0.28 7.99 28.17
C VAL A 147 -0.72 7.77 26.72
N VAL A 148 -0.79 8.83 25.91
CA VAL A 148 -1.16 8.72 24.49
C VAL A 148 -0.09 7.97 23.70
N SER A 149 1.19 8.26 23.91
CA SER A 149 2.28 7.53 23.24
C SER A 149 2.31 6.07 23.64
N GLN A 150 2.09 5.76 24.92
CA GLN A 150 1.98 4.38 25.40
C GLN A 150 0.82 3.63 24.76
N ARG A 151 -0.38 4.24 24.68
CA ARG A 151 -1.54 3.63 24.01
C ARG A 151 -1.27 3.34 22.53
N ARG A 152 -0.59 4.26 21.84
CA ARG A 152 -0.19 4.06 20.44
C ARG A 152 0.83 2.93 20.31
N ALA A 153 1.82 2.88 21.19
CA ALA A 153 2.81 1.80 21.20
C ALA A 153 2.16 0.42 21.40
N VAL A 154 1.18 0.31 22.30
CA VAL A 154 0.41 -0.93 22.49
C VAL A 154 -0.38 -1.31 21.24
N ALA A 155 -1.09 -0.36 20.62
CA ALA A 155 -1.87 -0.63 19.42
C ALA A 155 -0.99 -1.08 18.24
N VAL A 156 0.17 -0.45 18.05
CA VAL A 156 1.15 -0.84 17.03
C VAL A 156 1.71 -2.24 17.29
N GLU A 157 1.98 -2.56 18.55
CA GLU A 157 2.46 -3.89 18.93
C GLU A 157 1.40 -4.96 18.72
N ASP A 158 0.14 -4.69 19.06
CA ASP A 158 -0.97 -5.60 18.83
C ASP A 158 -1.16 -5.88 17.33
N GLN A 159 -1.12 -4.84 16.48
CA GLN A 159 -1.17 -4.98 15.03
C GLN A 159 0.01 -5.80 14.48
N TRP A 160 1.23 -5.56 14.97
CA TRP A 160 2.40 -6.34 14.57
C TRP A 160 2.28 -7.80 15.00
N ARG A 161 1.76 -8.07 16.20
CA ARG A 161 1.50 -9.42 16.70
C ARG A 161 0.49 -10.14 15.81
N GLU A 162 -0.65 -9.52 15.51
CA GLU A 162 -1.68 -10.09 14.61
C GLU A 162 -1.10 -10.48 13.24
N LEU A 163 -0.28 -9.61 12.64
CA LEU A 163 0.42 -9.91 11.38
C LEU A 163 1.46 -11.02 11.50
N SER A 164 2.19 -11.07 12.62
CA SER A 164 3.23 -12.08 12.87
C SER A 164 2.66 -13.45 13.21
N GLU A 165 1.48 -13.48 13.83
CA GLU A 165 0.70 -14.70 14.11
C GLU A 165 -0.13 -15.14 12.88
N HIS A 166 -0.05 -14.38 11.78
CA HIS A 166 -0.77 -14.63 10.53
C HIS A 166 -2.29 -14.71 10.73
N ASP A 167 -2.85 -13.78 11.52
CA ASP A 167 -4.30 -13.67 11.65
C ASP A 167 -4.93 -13.39 10.27
N PRO A 168 -5.81 -14.28 9.76
CA PRO A 168 -6.34 -14.17 8.40
C PRO A 168 -7.01 -12.82 8.11
N THR A 169 -7.79 -12.31 9.08
CA THR A 169 -8.57 -11.10 8.89
C THR A 169 -7.66 -9.87 8.79
N THR A 170 -6.66 -9.79 9.67
CA THR A 170 -5.69 -8.69 9.65
C THR A 170 -4.77 -8.77 8.44
N VAL A 171 -4.33 -9.96 8.02
CA VAL A 171 -3.48 -10.14 6.83
C VAL A 171 -4.20 -9.72 5.55
N ILE A 172 -5.44 -10.20 5.35
CA ILE A 172 -6.26 -9.86 4.17
C ILE A 172 -6.47 -8.34 4.12
N ALA A 173 -6.95 -7.75 5.22
CA ALA A 173 -7.24 -6.31 5.27
C ALA A 173 -6.00 -5.43 5.00
N GLU A 174 -4.82 -5.82 5.50
CA GLU A 174 -3.58 -5.07 5.25
C GLU A 174 -3.06 -5.25 3.82
N LEU A 175 -3.21 -6.46 3.23
CA LEU A 175 -2.87 -6.70 1.84
C LEU A 175 -3.77 -5.89 0.90
N ASP A 176 -5.08 -5.91 1.11
CA ASP A 176 -6.04 -5.15 0.29
C ASP A 176 -5.79 -3.66 0.38
N ALA A 177 -5.57 -3.13 1.60
CA ALA A 177 -5.21 -1.72 1.77
C ALA A 177 -3.92 -1.37 1.01
N HIS A 178 -2.93 -2.26 1.02
CA HIS A 178 -1.67 -2.06 0.30
C HIS A 178 -1.84 -2.19 -1.22
N PHE A 179 -2.70 -3.07 -1.72
CA PHE A 179 -3.00 -3.18 -3.15
C PHE A 179 -3.80 -1.99 -3.66
N ALA A 180 -4.78 -1.52 -2.89
CA ALA A 180 -5.57 -0.34 -3.21
C ALA A 180 -4.70 0.92 -3.36
N VAL A 181 -3.78 1.17 -2.41
CA VAL A 181 -2.85 2.32 -2.48
C VAL A 181 -1.98 2.29 -3.74
N ALA A 182 -1.63 1.11 -4.20
CA ALA A 182 -0.71 0.95 -5.31
C ALA A 182 -1.42 0.66 -6.64
N GLU A 183 -2.75 0.71 -6.67
CA GLU A 183 -3.60 0.59 -7.86
C GLU A 183 -3.21 -0.57 -8.81
N CYS A 184 -2.78 -1.70 -8.24
CA CYS A 184 -2.20 -2.80 -9.02
C CYS A 184 -3.24 -3.83 -9.49
N GLY A 185 -4.54 -3.58 -9.28
CA GLY A 185 -5.61 -4.48 -9.68
C GLY A 185 -5.53 -5.87 -9.03
N CYS A 186 -5.11 -5.92 -7.76
CA CYS A 186 -4.95 -7.15 -6.99
C CYS A 186 -5.83 -7.08 -5.73
N THR A 187 -6.34 -8.23 -5.30
CA THR A 187 -7.14 -8.38 -4.08
C THR A 187 -6.76 -9.69 -3.38
N CYS A 188 -6.71 -9.70 -2.05
CA CYS A 188 -6.44 -10.87 -1.24
C CYS A 188 -7.76 -11.53 -0.86
N VAL A 189 -7.94 -12.80 -1.23
CA VAL A 189 -9.22 -13.50 -1.05
C VAL A 189 -9.18 -14.52 0.08
N ASP A 190 -8.00 -14.98 0.46
CA ASP A 190 -7.81 -15.96 1.52
C ASP A 190 -6.42 -15.82 2.16
N ALA A 191 -6.33 -16.17 3.43
CA ALA A 191 -5.09 -16.26 4.18
C ALA A 191 -5.25 -17.30 5.30
N GLY A 192 -4.22 -18.10 5.53
CA GLY A 192 -4.31 -19.12 6.56
C GLY A 192 -3.04 -19.91 6.77
N TRP A 193 -3.18 -21.02 7.49
CA TRP A 193 -2.13 -21.99 7.73
C TRP A 193 -2.49 -23.29 7.01
N ASP A 194 -1.55 -23.80 6.23
CA ASP A 194 -1.67 -25.12 5.64
C ASP A 194 -1.53 -26.17 6.75
N VAL A 195 -2.57 -27.02 6.90
CA VAL A 195 -2.68 -27.97 8.02
C VAL A 195 -1.61 -29.05 7.96
N GLU A 196 -1.14 -29.43 6.77
CA GLU A 196 -0.18 -30.51 6.59
C GLU A 196 1.26 -30.03 6.79
N THR A 197 1.56 -28.84 6.28
CA THR A 197 2.92 -28.30 6.23
C THR A 197 3.21 -27.28 7.33
N SER A 198 2.19 -26.80 8.04
CA SER A 198 2.29 -25.69 9.00
C SER A 198 2.88 -24.41 8.38
N ARG A 199 2.66 -24.20 7.08
CA ARG A 199 3.16 -23.03 6.35
C ARG A 199 2.08 -21.98 6.24
N GLY A 200 2.43 -20.73 6.47
CA GLY A 200 1.51 -19.61 6.27
C GLY A 200 1.28 -19.39 4.78
N TYR A 201 0.03 -19.28 4.33
CA TYR A 201 -0.29 -19.00 2.94
C TYR A 201 -1.19 -17.78 2.80
N VAL A 202 -1.13 -17.15 1.62
CA VAL A 202 -2.10 -16.14 1.17
C VAL A 202 -2.50 -16.43 -0.27
N THR A 203 -3.76 -16.18 -0.59
CA THR A 203 -4.30 -16.31 -1.95
C THR A 203 -4.65 -14.92 -2.47
N VAL A 204 -4.03 -14.55 -3.59
CA VAL A 204 -4.19 -13.25 -4.23
C VAL A 204 -4.71 -13.44 -5.65
N VAL A 205 -5.71 -12.66 -5.99
CA VAL A 205 -6.24 -12.61 -7.36
C VAL A 205 -5.85 -11.30 -7.99
N CYS A 206 -5.32 -11.41 -9.21
CA CYS A 206 -4.77 -10.29 -9.95
C CYS A 206 -5.46 -10.16 -11.29
N ARG A 207 -5.89 -8.95 -11.63
CA ARG A 207 -6.34 -8.61 -12.98
C ARG A 207 -5.13 -8.19 -13.81
N TYR A 208 -4.92 -8.88 -14.92
CA TYR A 208 -3.91 -8.53 -15.91
C TYR A 208 -4.58 -8.08 -17.23
N PRO A 209 -3.97 -7.14 -17.97
CA PRO A 209 -4.55 -6.63 -19.22
C PRO A 209 -4.67 -7.72 -20.29
N ALA A 210 -5.54 -7.47 -21.28
CA ALA A 210 -5.63 -8.32 -22.45
C ALA A 210 -4.38 -8.18 -23.35
N LEU A 211 -4.27 -9.04 -24.37
CA LEU A 211 -3.09 -9.11 -25.25
C LEU A 211 -2.86 -7.80 -26.06
N ASP A 212 -3.85 -6.92 -26.12
CA ASP A 212 -3.78 -5.62 -26.78
C ASP A 212 -2.84 -4.63 -26.09
N ILE A 213 -2.49 -4.84 -24.82
CA ILE A 213 -1.38 -4.13 -24.17
C ILE A 213 -0.05 -4.33 -24.91
N VAL A 214 0.08 -5.41 -25.68
CA VAL A 214 1.20 -5.60 -26.61
C VAL A 214 0.74 -5.32 -28.03
N GLY A 215 1.12 -4.12 -28.51
CA GLY A 215 0.76 -3.65 -29.84
C GLY A 215 1.29 -4.52 -30.99
N GLU A 216 0.55 -4.53 -32.10
CA GLU A 216 0.96 -5.21 -33.34
C GLU A 216 2.22 -4.61 -33.97
N ARG A 217 2.47 -3.33 -33.70
CA ARG A 217 3.70 -2.63 -34.04
C ARG A 217 4.41 -2.27 -32.75
N GLY A 218 5.73 -2.19 -32.82
CA GLY A 218 6.54 -1.77 -31.70
C GLY A 218 7.93 -1.31 -32.05
N PRO A 219 8.74 -1.00 -31.03
CA PRO A 219 10.11 -0.59 -31.22
C PRO A 219 10.91 -1.66 -31.97
N GLY A 220 11.51 -1.25 -33.07
CA GLY A 220 12.46 -2.01 -33.84
C GLY A 220 13.66 -1.15 -34.21
N VAL A 221 14.67 -1.79 -34.80
CA VAL A 221 15.87 -1.12 -35.27
C VAL A 221 15.99 -1.39 -36.77
N SER A 222 16.14 -0.32 -37.56
CA SER A 222 16.42 -0.44 -38.99
C SER A 222 17.82 -1.01 -39.23
N SER A 223 18.12 -1.44 -40.46
CA SER A 223 19.48 -1.85 -40.86
C SER A 223 20.56 -0.78 -40.61
N SER A 224 20.15 0.48 -40.50
CA SER A 224 21.02 1.63 -40.20
C SER A 224 21.19 1.94 -38.70
N GLY A 225 20.60 1.13 -37.81
CA GLY A 225 20.66 1.37 -36.36
C GLY A 225 19.65 2.39 -35.83
N ARG A 226 18.85 3.03 -36.70
CA ARG A 226 17.80 3.98 -36.28
C ARG A 226 16.61 3.24 -35.69
N ARG A 227 16.14 3.70 -34.52
CA ARG A 227 14.88 3.26 -33.90
C ARG A 227 13.72 3.58 -34.84
N MET A 228 12.84 2.62 -35.06
CA MET A 228 11.67 2.76 -35.91
C MET A 228 10.52 1.91 -35.39
N MET A 229 9.31 2.25 -35.79
CA MET A 229 8.14 1.41 -35.57
C MET A 229 8.19 0.22 -36.55
N ARG A 230 8.20 -1.01 -36.04
CA ARG A 230 8.22 -2.25 -36.84
C ARG A 230 7.01 -3.09 -36.51
N ARG A 231 6.43 -3.75 -37.52
CA ARG A 231 5.43 -4.80 -37.33
C ARG A 231 6.04 -6.00 -36.59
N ARG A 232 5.39 -6.42 -35.51
CA ARG A 232 5.74 -7.62 -34.76
C ARG A 232 5.15 -8.86 -35.39
N THR A 233 5.86 -9.97 -35.24
CA THR A 233 5.28 -11.30 -35.43
C THR A 233 4.37 -11.64 -34.24
N ARG A 234 3.47 -12.61 -34.43
CA ARG A 234 2.59 -13.10 -33.36
C ARG A 234 3.40 -13.68 -32.18
N ALA A 235 4.46 -14.43 -32.47
CA ALA A 235 5.35 -14.98 -31.45
C ALA A 235 6.06 -13.89 -30.63
N GLU A 236 6.51 -12.81 -31.27
CA GLU A 236 7.13 -11.67 -30.56
C GLU A 236 6.14 -11.00 -29.58
N ARG A 237 4.87 -10.85 -30.00
CA ARG A 237 3.83 -10.29 -29.12
C ARG A 237 3.57 -11.19 -27.92
N ASN A 238 3.41 -12.49 -28.16
CA ASN A 238 3.12 -13.47 -27.11
C ASN A 238 4.27 -13.59 -26.11
N ALA A 239 5.53 -13.57 -26.59
CA ALA A 239 6.70 -13.58 -25.73
C ALA A 239 6.73 -12.35 -24.81
N LEU A 240 6.52 -11.15 -25.36
CA LEU A 240 6.49 -9.91 -24.57
C LEU A 240 5.33 -9.90 -23.57
N TYR A 241 4.15 -10.40 -23.97
CA TYR A 241 3.00 -10.52 -23.07
C TYR A 241 3.30 -11.46 -21.90
N LEU A 242 3.93 -12.61 -22.17
CA LEU A 242 4.34 -13.56 -21.15
C LEU A 242 5.41 -12.98 -20.21
N THR A 243 6.40 -12.25 -20.74
CA THR A 243 7.40 -11.54 -19.92
C THR A 243 6.73 -10.53 -18.99
N GLY A 244 5.79 -9.73 -19.52
CA GLY A 244 5.02 -8.77 -18.73
C GLY A 244 4.19 -9.44 -17.63
N LEU A 245 3.49 -10.52 -17.98
CA LEU A 245 2.69 -11.31 -17.03
C LEU A 245 3.56 -11.88 -15.91
N ALA A 246 4.72 -12.44 -16.26
CA ALA A 246 5.67 -12.98 -15.29
C ALA A 246 6.23 -11.89 -14.36
N SER A 247 6.59 -10.75 -14.94
CA SER A 247 7.09 -9.58 -14.22
C SER A 247 6.05 -9.03 -13.23
N PHE A 248 4.80 -8.84 -13.69
CA PHE A 248 3.68 -8.41 -12.88
C PHE A 248 3.38 -9.39 -11.74
N THR A 249 3.25 -10.69 -12.06
CA THR A 249 2.97 -11.73 -11.06
C THR A 249 4.04 -11.74 -9.97
N LEU A 250 5.32 -11.68 -10.36
CA LEU A 250 6.43 -11.67 -9.41
C LEU A 250 6.45 -10.40 -8.55
N ALA A 251 6.10 -9.23 -9.12
CA ALA A 251 5.95 -7.99 -8.36
C ALA A 251 4.84 -8.11 -7.30
N THR A 252 3.68 -8.65 -7.68
CA THR A 252 2.56 -8.89 -6.75
C THR A 252 2.94 -9.86 -5.64
N VAL A 253 3.66 -10.94 -5.95
CA VAL A 253 4.13 -11.90 -4.94
C VAL A 253 5.13 -11.26 -3.98
N ARG A 254 6.11 -10.51 -4.48
CA ARG A 254 7.07 -9.77 -3.65
C ARG A 254 6.37 -8.78 -2.73
N ARG A 255 5.37 -8.07 -3.25
CA ARG A 255 4.52 -7.17 -2.48
C ARG A 255 3.75 -7.92 -1.40
N SER A 256 3.15 -9.06 -1.73
CA SER A 256 2.40 -9.88 -0.78
C SER A 256 3.29 -10.35 0.37
N ILE A 257 4.47 -10.89 0.05
CA ILE A 257 5.51 -11.31 1.00
C ILE A 257 5.98 -10.16 1.90
N SER A 258 6.02 -8.94 1.36
CA SER A 258 6.44 -7.76 2.10
C SER A 258 5.43 -7.37 3.19
N VAL A 259 4.13 -7.60 2.96
CA VAL A 259 3.04 -7.25 3.89
C VAL A 259 2.71 -8.40 4.83
N ALA A 260 2.47 -9.59 4.29
CA ALA A 260 2.16 -10.81 5.04
C ALA A 260 3.46 -11.43 5.55
N VAL A 261 3.96 -10.92 6.69
CA VAL A 261 5.29 -11.25 7.21
C VAL A 261 5.51 -12.73 7.54
N ALA A 262 4.43 -13.43 7.91
CA ALA A 262 4.43 -14.85 8.25
C ALA A 262 4.05 -15.77 7.06
N ALA A 263 3.70 -15.22 5.90
CA ALA A 263 3.35 -16.03 4.73
C ALA A 263 4.61 -16.65 4.11
N ASP A 264 4.63 -17.97 4.00
CA ASP A 264 5.65 -18.77 3.34
C ASP A 264 5.30 -19.05 1.87
N ASP A 265 4.01 -19.14 1.54
CA ASP A 265 3.51 -19.38 0.19
C ASP A 265 2.51 -18.31 -0.24
N VAL A 266 2.60 -17.91 -1.51
CA VAL A 266 1.65 -17.01 -2.16
C VAL A 266 1.01 -17.75 -3.33
N HIS A 267 -0.27 -18.05 -3.19
CA HIS A 267 -1.08 -18.57 -4.28
C HIS A 267 -1.58 -17.40 -5.12
N VAL A 268 -1.33 -17.45 -6.42
CA VAL A 268 -1.71 -16.38 -7.34
C VAL A 268 -2.63 -16.93 -8.41
N VAL A 269 -3.76 -16.25 -8.57
CA VAL A 269 -4.68 -16.45 -9.68
C VAL A 269 -4.66 -15.19 -10.54
N VAL A 270 -4.17 -15.30 -11.77
CA VAL A 270 -4.22 -14.18 -12.73
C VAL A 270 -5.37 -14.38 -13.69
N VAL A 271 -6.24 -13.38 -13.76
CA VAL A 271 -7.37 -13.30 -14.68
C VAL A 271 -7.16 -12.16 -15.66
N ARG A 272 -7.69 -12.30 -16.87
CA ARG A 272 -7.75 -11.21 -17.86
C ARG A 272 -9.16 -11.05 -18.43
N PRO A 273 -9.51 -9.89 -18.98
CA PRO A 273 -10.75 -9.72 -19.74
C PRO A 273 -10.84 -10.73 -20.89
N THR A 274 -12.03 -11.28 -21.11
CA THR A 274 -12.31 -12.14 -22.27
C THR A 274 -12.21 -11.31 -23.57
N ALA A 275 -11.96 -11.99 -24.69
CA ALA A 275 -11.89 -11.32 -26.00
C ALA A 275 -13.21 -10.63 -26.41
N GLU A 276 -14.33 -11.11 -25.87
CA GLU A 276 -15.68 -10.56 -26.10
C GLU A 276 -15.99 -9.38 -25.17
N GLY A 277 -15.15 -9.11 -24.16
CA GLY A 277 -15.28 -8.00 -23.22
C GLY A 277 -16.24 -8.27 -22.05
N ASP A 278 -17.12 -9.28 -22.18
CA ASP A 278 -18.03 -9.71 -21.13
C ASP A 278 -17.39 -10.83 -20.29
N GLY A 279 -16.68 -10.44 -19.24
CA GLY A 279 -16.18 -11.35 -18.20
C GLY A 279 -14.66 -11.44 -18.07
N LEU A 280 -14.23 -12.31 -17.16
CA LEU A 280 -12.84 -12.55 -16.82
C LEU A 280 -12.53 -14.04 -17.00
N GLU A 281 -11.38 -14.34 -17.63
CA GLU A 281 -10.89 -15.70 -17.80
C GLU A 281 -9.57 -15.91 -17.06
N PRO A 282 -9.37 -17.06 -16.37
CA PRO A 282 -8.12 -17.37 -15.70
C PRO A 282 -7.04 -17.75 -16.72
N ILE A 283 -5.87 -17.15 -16.61
CA ILE A 283 -4.71 -17.44 -17.48
C ILE A 283 -3.53 -18.03 -16.73
N TYR A 284 -3.53 -17.92 -15.40
CA TYR A 284 -2.48 -18.45 -14.54
C TYR A 284 -3.04 -18.81 -13.18
N VAL A 285 -2.66 -19.99 -12.69
CA VAL A 285 -2.84 -20.43 -11.30
C VAL A 285 -1.53 -21.03 -10.85
N GLY A 286 -0.90 -20.43 -9.84
CA GLY A 286 0.41 -20.83 -9.36
C GLY A 286 0.60 -20.66 -7.87
N SER A 287 1.62 -21.32 -7.34
CA SER A 287 2.04 -21.22 -5.94
C SER A 287 3.52 -20.88 -5.89
N LEU A 288 3.85 -19.72 -5.34
CA LEU A 288 5.21 -19.22 -5.22
C LEU A 288 5.61 -19.15 -3.76
N SER A 289 6.67 -19.88 -3.39
CA SER A 289 7.21 -19.80 -2.04
C SER A 289 8.04 -18.53 -1.85
N ARG A 290 8.05 -18.01 -0.62
CA ARG A 290 8.90 -16.90 -0.18
C ARG A 290 10.36 -17.13 -0.54
N GLU A 291 10.86 -18.34 -0.30
CA GLU A 291 12.25 -18.72 -0.60
C GLU A 291 12.56 -18.62 -2.09
N ALA A 292 11.69 -19.17 -2.95
CA ALA A 292 11.88 -19.15 -4.39
C ALA A 292 11.95 -17.73 -4.97
N VAL A 293 11.22 -16.79 -4.35
CA VAL A 293 11.12 -15.40 -4.81
C VAL A 293 12.24 -14.51 -4.25
N THR A 294 12.61 -14.72 -2.98
CA THR A 294 13.58 -13.87 -2.25
C THR A 294 15.03 -14.28 -2.47
N LEU A 295 15.30 -15.57 -2.69
CA LEU A 295 16.66 -16.07 -2.96
C LEU A 295 17.07 -15.90 -4.43
N ARG A 296 16.11 -15.64 -5.33
CA ARG A 296 16.38 -15.43 -6.75
C ARG A 296 17.07 -14.09 -6.97
N PRO A 297 18.11 -14.02 -7.82
CA PRO A 297 18.69 -12.74 -8.23
C PRO A 297 17.63 -11.81 -8.81
N SER A 298 17.60 -10.54 -8.39
CA SER A 298 16.55 -9.60 -8.83
C SER A 298 16.48 -9.43 -10.34
N LEU A 299 17.62 -9.48 -11.04
CA LEU A 299 17.71 -9.33 -12.50
C LEU A 299 17.49 -10.64 -13.29
N ALA A 300 17.14 -11.74 -12.62
CA ALA A 300 16.87 -13.00 -13.32
C ALA A 300 15.54 -12.91 -14.07
N ASP A 301 15.49 -13.47 -15.28
CA ASP A 301 14.26 -13.56 -16.08
C ASP A 301 13.10 -14.12 -15.24
N PRO A 302 11.96 -13.42 -15.13
CA PRO A 302 10.82 -13.88 -14.34
C PRO A 302 10.08 -15.08 -14.97
N VAL A 303 10.18 -15.29 -16.29
CA VAL A 303 9.36 -16.28 -17.01
C VAL A 303 9.59 -17.72 -16.53
N PRO A 304 10.83 -18.22 -16.36
CA PRO A 304 11.05 -19.58 -15.87
C PRO A 304 10.47 -19.82 -14.47
N LEU A 305 10.43 -18.80 -13.61
CA LEU A 305 9.82 -18.93 -12.29
C LEU A 305 8.30 -19.08 -12.44
N LEU A 306 7.66 -18.17 -13.18
CA LEU A 306 6.22 -18.21 -13.42
C LEU A 306 5.77 -19.59 -13.92
N LEU A 307 6.46 -20.11 -14.95
CA LEU A 307 6.15 -21.40 -15.55
C LEU A 307 6.39 -22.56 -14.58
N GLY A 308 7.48 -22.50 -13.79
CA GLY A 308 7.84 -23.56 -12.84
C GLY A 308 6.96 -23.58 -11.58
N SER A 309 6.33 -22.47 -11.22
CA SER A 309 5.42 -22.36 -10.07
C SER A 309 3.95 -22.57 -10.42
N ALA A 310 3.64 -22.86 -11.68
CA ALA A 310 2.27 -23.09 -12.13
C ALA A 310 1.73 -24.39 -11.49
N VAL A 311 0.61 -24.28 -10.76
CA VAL A 311 -0.11 -25.44 -10.21
C VAL A 311 -0.90 -26.12 -11.32
N CYS A 312 -1.53 -25.30 -12.17
CA CYS A 312 -2.14 -25.75 -13.42
C CYS A 312 -1.22 -25.40 -14.58
N GLN A 313 -0.91 -26.38 -15.44
CA GLN A 313 -0.06 -26.15 -16.59
C GLN A 313 -0.67 -25.06 -17.49
N MET A 314 0.08 -23.99 -17.72
CA MET A 314 -0.32 -22.92 -18.64
C MET A 314 -0.55 -23.49 -20.03
N GLN A 315 -1.63 -23.05 -20.68
CA GLN A 315 -2.04 -23.55 -21.98
C GLN A 315 -1.56 -22.62 -23.10
N PHE A 316 -0.94 -23.20 -24.12
CA PHE A 316 -0.46 -22.48 -25.29
C PHE A 316 -1.00 -23.12 -26.56
N HIS A 317 -1.60 -22.32 -27.43
CA HIS A 317 -2.13 -22.79 -28.71
C HIS A 317 -1.28 -22.34 -29.89
N GLY A 318 -1.13 -23.23 -30.87
CA GLY A 318 -0.48 -22.94 -32.15
C GLY A 318 1.04 -22.71 -32.09
N PRO A 319 1.69 -22.53 -33.26
CA PRO A 319 3.14 -22.36 -33.37
C PRO A 319 3.66 -21.01 -32.84
N ALA A 320 2.77 -20.06 -32.56
CA ALA A 320 3.11 -18.76 -31.99
C ALA A 320 3.05 -18.75 -30.45
N HIS A 321 2.72 -19.87 -29.81
CA HIS A 321 2.53 -19.98 -28.36
C HIS A 321 1.51 -18.96 -27.83
N ASP A 322 0.30 -18.99 -28.37
CA ASP A 322 -0.79 -18.13 -27.90
C ASP A 322 -1.23 -18.56 -26.51
N LEU A 323 -1.05 -17.71 -25.50
CA LEU A 323 -1.53 -17.98 -24.15
C LEU A 323 -3.07 -17.95 -24.13
N VAL A 324 -3.67 -19.10 -23.89
CA VAL A 324 -5.14 -19.28 -23.80
C VAL A 324 -5.57 -19.40 -22.34
N ALA A 325 -6.87 -19.21 -22.10
CA ALA A 325 -7.46 -19.43 -20.79
C ALA A 325 -7.21 -20.87 -20.31
N LEU A 326 -7.08 -21.03 -18.99
CA LEU A 326 -7.03 -22.33 -18.36
C LEU A 326 -8.40 -23.01 -18.49
N ASP A 327 -8.39 -24.32 -18.69
CA ASP A 327 -9.61 -25.10 -18.71
C ASP A 327 -10.39 -24.96 -17.39
N ALA A 328 -11.70 -25.02 -17.57
CA ALA A 328 -12.73 -25.02 -16.53
C ALA A 328 -12.67 -26.27 -15.63
N ASP A 329 -11.61 -26.45 -14.83
CA ASP A 329 -11.70 -27.35 -13.69
C ASP A 329 -12.74 -26.77 -12.73
N PRO A 330 -13.79 -27.53 -12.33
CA PRO A 330 -14.84 -27.04 -11.45
C PRO A 330 -14.33 -26.38 -10.17
N HIS A 331 -13.24 -26.87 -9.58
CA HIS A 331 -12.66 -26.28 -8.36
C HIS A 331 -11.93 -24.97 -8.63
N VAL A 332 -11.21 -24.87 -9.75
CA VAL A 332 -10.56 -23.64 -10.19
C VAL A 332 -11.61 -22.61 -10.59
N LEU A 333 -12.71 -23.03 -11.22
CA LEU A 333 -13.82 -22.15 -11.56
C LEU A 333 -14.60 -21.66 -10.34
N GLU A 334 -14.76 -22.45 -9.27
CA GLU A 334 -15.42 -21.94 -8.06
C GLU A 334 -14.58 -20.86 -7.37
N VAL A 335 -13.27 -21.08 -7.26
CA VAL A 335 -12.33 -20.07 -6.75
C VAL A 335 -12.33 -18.86 -7.67
N VAL A 336 -12.14 -19.04 -8.98
CA VAL A 336 -12.12 -17.95 -9.96
C VAL A 336 -13.46 -17.21 -9.97
N ARG A 337 -14.61 -17.89 -9.93
CA ARG A 337 -15.94 -17.26 -9.88
C ARG A 337 -16.10 -16.40 -8.63
N ALA A 338 -15.80 -16.96 -7.45
CA ALA A 338 -15.86 -16.21 -6.19
C ALA A 338 -14.90 -15.00 -6.21
N CYS A 339 -13.72 -15.15 -6.81
CA CYS A 339 -12.74 -14.07 -6.94
C CYS A 339 -13.15 -13.01 -7.98
N THR A 340 -13.81 -13.40 -9.07
CA THR A 340 -14.34 -12.46 -10.06
C THR A 340 -15.55 -11.69 -9.54
N GLU A 341 -16.39 -12.33 -8.71
CA GLU A 341 -17.46 -11.65 -7.96
C GLU A 341 -16.87 -10.60 -7.00
N ALA A 342 -15.82 -10.94 -6.26
CA ALA A 342 -15.13 -9.98 -5.38
C ALA A 342 -14.53 -8.78 -6.13
N LEU A 343 -13.87 -9.02 -7.27
CA LEU A 343 -13.33 -7.94 -8.11
C LEU A 343 -14.44 -7.07 -8.75
N ALA A 344 -15.58 -7.66 -9.10
CA ALA A 344 -16.73 -6.93 -9.62
C ALA A 344 -17.40 -6.09 -8.52
N ASP A 345 -17.48 -6.60 -7.30
CA ASP A 345 -18.01 -5.89 -6.14
C ASP A 345 -17.14 -4.66 -5.79
N GLU A 346 -15.80 -4.76 -5.86
CA GLU A 346 -14.92 -3.59 -5.72
C GLU A 346 -15.17 -2.52 -6.80
N GLN A 347 -15.45 -2.92 -8.04
CA GLN A 347 -15.83 -1.98 -9.11
C GLN A 347 -17.19 -1.34 -8.83
N LEU A 348 -18.16 -2.11 -8.33
CA LEU A 348 -19.47 -1.62 -7.92
C LEU A 348 -19.36 -0.62 -6.77
N ASP A 349 -18.53 -0.93 -5.77
CA ASP A 349 -18.21 -0.02 -4.66
C ASP A 349 -17.52 1.25 -5.14
N THR A 350 -16.62 1.16 -6.12
CA THR A 350 -15.94 2.31 -6.72
C THR A 350 -16.91 3.18 -7.52
N LEU A 351 -17.80 2.58 -8.30
CA LEU A 351 -18.87 3.28 -9.04
C LEU A 351 -19.92 3.92 -8.11
N LEU A 352 -20.17 3.33 -6.93
CA LEU A 352 -21.05 3.90 -5.92
C LEU A 352 -20.38 5.01 -5.10
N ARG A 353 -19.04 5.01 -4.99
CA ARG A 353 -18.26 6.05 -4.30
C ARG A 353 -17.98 7.27 -5.19
N ASP A 354 -17.88 7.11 -6.50
CA ASP A 354 -17.78 8.21 -7.48
C ASP A 354 -18.97 8.20 -8.46
N PRO A 355 -20.12 8.82 -8.10
CA PRO A 355 -21.23 9.00 -9.02
C PRO A 355 -21.01 10.14 -10.03
N ALA A 356 -19.82 10.74 -10.09
CA ALA A 356 -19.53 11.93 -10.89
C ALA A 356 -18.43 11.66 -11.92
N GLY A 357 -18.86 11.37 -13.15
CA GLY A 357 -18.17 11.92 -14.32
C GLY A 357 -18.37 13.43 -14.44
#